data_AF-A0A960JZB4-F1
#
_entry.id   AF-A0A960JZB4-F1
#
_cell.length_a   1.000
_cell.length_b   1.000
_cell.length_c   1.000
_cell.angle_alpha   90.00
_cell.angle_beta   90.00
_cell.angle_gamma   90.00
#
_symmetry.space_group_name_H-M   'P 1'
#
loop_
_entity.id
_entity.type
_entity.pdbx_description
1 polymer ?
#
loop_
_entity_poly.entity_id
_entity_poly.type
_entity_poly.pdbx_seq_one_letter_code
_entity_poly.pdbx_strand_id
1 'polypeptide(L)'
;MTSTTKLGNVEVGKPLEGSAKVILTPEALDFVAELHRVFEPRRQELLRRRRERVLGLSGGHRPGFLAETRAIRDGEWKVAPAPADLDDRRVEITGPADAKMMINALNSGAKVFM
;
A
#
# COMPACT_ATOMS: atom_id res chain seq x y z
N MET A 1 13.50 -5.79 28.87
CA MET A 1 12.03 -5.65 28.76
C MET A 1 11.77 -4.46 27.85
N THR A 2 11.35 -4.69 26.61
CA THR A 2 10.97 -3.61 25.69
C THR A 2 9.64 -3.02 26.14
N SER A 3 9.63 -1.74 26.50
CA SER A 3 8.43 -1.02 26.92
C SER A 3 7.46 -0.90 25.75
N THR A 4 6.30 -1.56 25.84
CA THR A 4 5.21 -1.45 24.86
C THR A 4 4.12 -0.53 25.40
N THR A 5 3.45 0.19 24.50
CA THR A 5 2.32 1.06 24.85
C THR A 5 1.03 0.41 24.35
N LYS A 6 0.15 0.00 25.26
CA LYS A 6 -1.17 -0.53 24.93
C LYS A 6 -2.19 0.62 24.90
N LEU A 7 -2.84 0.81 23.77
CA LEU A 7 -3.90 1.79 23.57
C LEU A 7 -5.14 1.06 23.07
N GLY A 8 -6.15 0.92 23.93
CA GLY A 8 -7.33 0.12 23.64
C GLY A 8 -6.98 -1.32 23.26
N ASN A 9 -7.33 -1.71 22.03
CA ASN A 9 -7.09 -3.04 21.47
C ASN A 9 -5.83 -3.13 20.58
N VAL A 10 -4.98 -2.10 20.58
CA VAL A 10 -3.74 -2.04 19.80
C VAL A 10 -2.55 -2.03 20.75
N GLU A 11 -1.52 -2.80 20.40
CA GLU A 11 -0.22 -2.75 21.06
C GLU A 11 0.79 -2.05 20.15
N VAL A 12 1.36 -0.97 20.63
CA VAL A 12 2.46 -0.27 19.97
C VAL A 12 3.77 -0.76 20.58
N GLY A 13 4.61 -1.40 19.76
CA GLY A 13 5.83 -2.08 20.21
C GLY A 13 6.96 -1.17 20.73
N LYS A 14 6.80 0.16 20.64
CA LYS A 14 7.73 1.16 21.18
C LYS A 14 6.96 2.25 21.92
N PRO A 15 7.58 2.93 22.89
CA PRO A 15 6.98 4.11 23.51
C PRO A 15 6.61 5.17 22.46
N LEU A 16 5.44 5.77 22.61
CA LEU A 16 5.02 6.90 21.78
C LEU A 16 5.74 8.16 22.24
N GLU A 17 6.73 8.59 21.47
CA GLU A 17 7.55 9.76 21.75
C GLU A 17 7.67 10.68 20.52
N GLY A 18 7.94 11.97 20.76
CA GLY A 18 8.15 12.96 19.70
C GLY A 18 6.99 13.01 18.69
N SER A 19 7.32 13.00 17.40
CA SER A 19 6.36 13.04 16.30
C SER A 19 5.41 11.85 16.28
N ALA A 20 5.76 10.70 16.88
CA ALA A 20 4.87 9.55 16.93
C ALA A 20 3.57 9.84 17.67
N LYS A 21 3.58 10.71 18.70
CA LYS A 21 2.36 11.13 19.41
C LYS A 21 1.40 11.95 18.54
N VAL A 22 1.96 12.68 17.57
CA VAL A 22 1.18 13.52 16.65
C VAL A 22 0.49 12.65 15.59
N ILE A 23 1.15 11.57 15.15
CA ILE A 23 0.63 10.69 14.10
C ILE A 23 -0.24 9.57 14.67
N LEU A 24 0.17 8.96 15.77
CA LEU A 24 -0.49 7.80 16.41
C LEU A 24 -1.45 8.27 17.49
N THR A 25 -2.39 9.13 17.12
CA THR A 25 -3.50 9.53 18.01
C THR A 25 -4.43 8.34 18.27
N PRO A 26 -5.27 8.39 19.33
CA PRO A 26 -6.25 7.33 19.59
C PRO A 26 -7.13 7.03 18.37
N GLU A 27 -7.65 8.05 17.69
CA GLU A 27 -8.54 7.91 16.55
C GLU A 27 -7.83 7.27 15.34
N ALA A 28 -6.57 7.65 15.11
CA ALA A 28 -5.76 7.06 14.04
C ALA A 28 -5.47 5.57 14.32
N LEU A 29 -5.19 5.22 15.57
CA LEU A 29 -4.96 3.83 15.99
C LEU A 29 -6.23 2.99 15.89
N ASP A 30 -7.39 3.54 16.28
CA ASP A 30 -8.68 2.87 16.14
C ASP A 30 -9.01 2.60 14.68
N PHE A 31 -8.80 3.59 13.81
CA PHE A 31 -9.00 3.43 12.36
C PHE A 31 -8.08 2.35 11.76
N VAL A 32 -6.78 2.38 12.09
CA VAL A 32 -5.83 1.35 11.62
C VAL A 32 -6.21 -0.04 12.16
N ALA A 33 -6.68 -0.13 13.40
CA ALA A 33 -7.15 -1.39 13.97
C ALA A 33 -8.35 -1.94 13.21
N GLU A 34 -9.30 -1.10 12.81
CA GLU A 34 -10.43 -1.51 11.98
C GLU A 34 -9.99 -2.03 10.62
N LEU A 35 -9.13 -1.28 9.91
CA LEU A 35 -8.55 -1.73 8.64
C LEU A 35 -7.85 -3.09 8.78
N HIS A 36 -7.08 -3.28 9.85
CA HIS A 36 -6.42 -4.56 10.11
C HIS A 36 -7.44 -5.70 10.28
N ARG A 37 -8.46 -5.52 11.12
CA ARG A 37 -9.48 -6.57 11.35
C ARG A 37 -10.21 -6.94 10.05
N VAL A 38 -10.52 -5.96 9.20
CA VAL A 38 -11.25 -6.18 7.95
C VAL A 38 -10.37 -6.84 6.88
N PHE A 39 -9.13 -6.38 6.70
CA PHE A 39 -8.34 -6.73 5.51
C PHE A 39 -7.20 -7.74 5.76
N GLU A 40 -6.72 -7.90 7.00
CA GLU A 40 -5.59 -8.80 7.30
C GLU A 40 -5.85 -10.27 6.91
N PRO A 41 -7.03 -10.87 7.18
CA PRO A 41 -7.27 -12.26 6.78
C PRO A 41 -7.10 -12.47 5.27
N ARG A 42 -7.60 -11.52 4.47
CA ARG A 42 -7.45 -11.56 3.01
C ARG A 42 -6.01 -11.35 2.58
N ARG A 43 -5.27 -10.45 3.22
CA ARG A 43 -3.84 -10.24 2.95
C ARG A 43 -3.05 -11.54 3.15
N GLN A 44 -3.28 -12.24 4.26
CA GLN A 44 -2.59 -13.51 4.56
C GLN A 44 -2.91 -14.59 3.53
N GLU A 45 -4.18 -14.72 3.15
CA GLU A 45 -4.59 -15.65 2.10
C GLU A 45 -3.90 -15.35 0.76
N LEU A 46 -3.79 -14.07 0.37
CA LEU A 46 -3.08 -13.68 -0.85
C LEU A 46 -1.58 -13.99 -0.78
N LEU A 47 -0.94 -13.82 0.37
CA LEU A 47 0.47 -14.20 0.57
C LEU A 47 0.68 -15.72 0.44
N ARG A 48 -0.24 -16.52 0.96
CA ARG A 48 -0.24 -17.98 0.78
C ARG A 48 -0.36 -18.36 -0.70
N ARG A 49 -1.33 -17.79 -1.40
CA ARG A 49 -1.53 -18.01 -2.86
C ARG A 49 -0.32 -17.58 -3.70
N ARG A 50 0.40 -16.54 -3.29
CA ARG A 50 1.67 -16.15 -3.95
C ARG A 50 2.71 -17.25 -3.84
N ARG A 51 2.85 -17.90 -2.67
CA ARG A 51 3.79 -19.02 -2.48
C ARG A 51 3.41 -20.23 -3.36
N GLU A 52 2.12 -20.56 -3.43
CA GLU A 52 1.63 -21.63 -4.31
C GLU A 52 1.94 -21.34 -5.78
N ARG A 53 1.72 -20.10 -6.22
CA ARG A 53 2.06 -19.68 -7.59
C ARG A 53 3.55 -19.81 -7.87
N VAL A 54 4.41 -19.41 -6.92
CA VAL A 54 5.87 -19.57 -7.05
C VAL A 54 6.26 -21.04 -7.19
N LEU A 55 5.67 -21.94 -6.40
CA LEU A 55 5.92 -23.39 -6.52
C LEU A 55 5.52 -23.93 -7.90
N GLY A 56 4.36 -23.52 -8.42
CA GLY A 56 3.92 -23.91 -9.76
C GLY A 56 4.89 -23.45 -10.86
N LEU A 57 5.36 -22.20 -10.77
CA LEU A 57 6.34 -21.64 -11.71
C LEU A 57 7.69 -22.38 -11.65
N SER A 58 8.18 -22.68 -10.45
CA SER A 58 9.40 -23.48 -10.25
C SER A 58 9.26 -24.90 -10.79
N GLY A 59 8.04 -25.46 -10.76
CA GLY A 59 7.70 -26.74 -11.38
C GLY A 59 7.53 -26.72 -12.90
N GLY A 60 7.89 -25.62 -13.57
CA GLY A 60 7.88 -25.50 -15.03
C GLY A 60 6.63 -24.84 -15.63
N HIS A 61 5.62 -24.47 -14.82
CA HIS A 61 4.52 -23.66 -15.33
C HIS A 61 5.02 -22.28 -15.77
N ARG A 62 4.46 -21.75 -16.84
CA ARG A 62 4.79 -20.41 -17.35
C ARG A 62 3.61 -19.45 -17.15
N PRO A 63 3.86 -18.16 -16.85
CA PRO A 63 2.80 -17.17 -16.85
C PRO A 63 2.16 -17.05 -18.24
N GLY A 64 0.84 -16.89 -18.26
CA GLY A 64 0.08 -16.64 -19.48
C GLY A 64 -1.24 -15.94 -19.16
N PHE A 65 -1.98 -15.56 -20.19
CA PHE A 65 -3.31 -14.98 -20.01
C PHE A 65 -4.29 -16.03 -19.51
N LEU A 66 -5.07 -15.69 -18.48
CA LEU A 66 -6.08 -16.58 -17.94
C LEU A 66 -7.27 -16.67 -18.91
N ALA A 67 -7.73 -17.90 -19.18
CA ALA A 67 -8.90 -18.12 -20.03
C ALA A 67 -10.18 -17.55 -19.39
N GLU A 68 -10.34 -17.74 -18.08
CA GLU A 68 -11.52 -17.31 -17.31
C GLU A 68 -11.75 -15.78 -17.32
N THR A 69 -10.72 -14.97 -17.53
CA THR A 69 -10.85 -13.50 -17.60
C THR A 69 -10.86 -12.95 -19.03
N ARG A 70 -11.03 -13.81 -20.05
CA ARG A 70 -11.09 -13.37 -21.46
C ARG A 70 -12.20 -12.36 -21.71
N ALA A 71 -13.40 -12.61 -21.21
CA ALA A 71 -14.54 -11.71 -21.40
C ALA A 71 -14.30 -10.29 -20.87
N ILE A 72 -13.48 -10.13 -19.82
CA ILE A 72 -13.10 -8.82 -19.28
C ILE A 72 -12.11 -8.11 -20.21
N ARG A 73 -11.16 -8.84 -20.81
CA ARG A 73 -10.16 -8.26 -21.72
C ARG A 73 -10.75 -7.86 -23.07
N ASP A 74 -11.72 -8.64 -23.54
CA ASP A 74 -12.34 -8.45 -24.85
C ASP A 74 -13.59 -7.55 -24.77
N GLY A 75 -14.04 -7.20 -23.56
CA GLY A 75 -15.20 -6.34 -23.33
C GLY A 75 -14.88 -4.85 -23.44
N GLU A 76 -15.90 -4.04 -23.78
CA GLU A 76 -15.77 -2.58 -23.80
C GLU A 76 -16.05 -1.98 -22.42
N TRP A 77 -14.99 -1.51 -21.76
CA TRP A 77 -15.10 -0.78 -20.50
C TRP A 77 -13.95 0.20 -20.34
N LYS A 78 -14.11 1.15 -19.42
CA LYS A 78 -13.06 2.09 -19.01
C LYS A 78 -13.05 2.18 -17.49
N VAL A 79 -11.90 2.53 -16.93
CA VAL A 79 -11.81 2.91 -15.51
C VAL A 79 -12.63 4.18 -15.25
N ALA A 80 -12.91 4.47 -13.98
CA ALA A 80 -13.43 5.78 -13.58
C ALA A 80 -12.49 6.91 -14.05
N PRO A 81 -13.02 8.10 -14.38
CA PRO A 81 -12.19 9.23 -14.79
C PRO A 81 -11.18 9.59 -13.69
N ALA A 82 -9.98 9.97 -14.10
CA ALA A 82 -8.98 10.46 -13.18
C ALA A 82 -9.38 11.86 -12.66
N PRO A 83 -9.01 12.22 -11.42
CA PRO A 83 -9.03 13.61 -10.98
C PRO A 83 -8.06 14.46 -11.84
N ALA A 84 -8.38 15.76 -12.00
CA ALA A 84 -7.68 16.64 -12.95
C ALA A 84 -6.17 16.83 -12.68
N ASP A 85 -5.74 16.68 -11.43
CA ASP A 85 -4.32 16.71 -11.04
C ASP A 85 -3.53 15.48 -11.52
N LEU A 86 -4.21 14.40 -11.91
CA LEU A 86 -3.62 13.18 -12.45
C LEU A 86 -3.72 13.05 -13.98
N ASP A 87 -4.27 14.05 -14.68
CA ASP A 87 -4.34 14.06 -16.14
C ASP A 87 -2.97 14.29 -16.80
N ASP A 88 -2.04 14.95 -16.10
CA ASP A 88 -0.68 15.19 -16.56
C ASP A 88 0.36 14.62 -15.60
N ARG A 89 0.83 13.41 -15.90
CA ARG A 89 1.86 12.67 -15.13
C ARG A 89 3.13 12.44 -15.95
N ARG A 90 3.47 13.37 -16.86
CA ARG A 90 4.53 13.19 -17.87
C ARG A 90 5.92 12.87 -17.30
N VAL A 91 6.21 13.35 -16.10
CA VAL A 91 7.44 13.08 -15.34
C VAL A 91 7.07 12.94 -13.89
N GLU A 92 7.51 11.84 -13.28
CA GLU A 92 7.37 11.56 -11.85
C GLU A 92 8.75 11.38 -11.25
N ILE A 93 8.94 11.93 -10.05
CA ILE A 93 10.14 11.69 -9.25
C ILE A 93 9.80 10.76 -8.09
N THR A 94 10.70 9.84 -7.78
CA THR A 94 10.55 8.95 -6.63
C THR A 94 11.61 9.27 -5.58
N GLY A 95 11.28 9.19 -4.30
CA GLY A 95 12.24 9.50 -3.25
C GLY A 95 11.79 9.05 -1.85
N PRO A 96 12.71 9.06 -0.88
CA PRO A 96 12.37 8.75 0.50
C PRO A 96 11.47 9.84 1.11
N ALA A 97 10.68 9.45 2.11
CA ALA A 97 9.84 10.36 2.90
C ALA A 97 10.63 11.10 4.00
N ASP A 98 11.88 11.49 3.74
CA ASP A 98 12.62 12.39 4.63
C ASP A 98 12.39 13.86 4.26
N ALA A 99 12.39 14.74 5.26
CA ALA A 99 11.96 16.13 5.07
C ALA A 99 12.72 16.88 3.97
N LYS A 100 14.04 16.66 3.85
CA LYS A 100 14.85 17.36 2.84
C LYS A 100 14.53 16.84 1.45
N MET A 101 14.39 15.52 1.29
CA MET A 101 14.08 14.92 0.00
C MET A 101 12.65 15.20 -0.44
N MET A 102 11.68 15.25 0.48
CA MET A 102 10.32 15.67 0.16
C MET A 102 10.31 17.10 -0.41
N ILE A 103 11.03 18.04 0.23
CA ILE A 103 11.13 19.42 -0.27
C ILE A 103 11.76 19.46 -1.67
N ASN A 104 12.86 18.75 -1.88
CA ASN A 104 13.55 18.72 -3.16
C ASN A 104 12.68 18.08 -4.26
N ALA A 105 12.00 16.98 -3.95
CA ALA A 105 11.15 16.26 -4.88
C ALA A 105 9.95 17.11 -5.31
N LEU A 106 9.26 17.75 -4.35
CA LEU A 106 8.14 18.64 -4.63
C LEU A 106 8.55 19.90 -5.43
N ASN A 107 9.80 20.35 -5.30
CA ASN A 107 10.33 21.50 -6.05
C ASN A 107 11.04 21.11 -7.35
N SER A 108 11.06 19.83 -7.74
CA SER A 108 11.85 19.35 -8.89
C SER A 108 11.28 19.76 -10.27
N GLY A 109 10.05 20.25 -10.32
CA GLY A 109 9.31 20.48 -11.56
C GLY A 109 8.66 19.20 -12.14
N ALA A 110 8.86 18.03 -11.52
CA ALA A 110 8.07 16.85 -11.81
C ALA A 110 6.59 17.08 -11.50
N LYS A 111 5.69 16.38 -12.19
CA LYS A 111 4.25 16.49 -11.97
C LYS A 111 3.77 15.72 -10.75
N VAL A 112 4.46 14.64 -10.42
CA VAL A 112 4.14 13.77 -9.29
C VAL A 112 5.41 13.43 -8.51
N PHE A 113 5.30 13.36 -7.19
CA PHE A 113 6.29 12.78 -6.30
C PHE A 113 5.70 11.54 -5.62
N MET A 114 6.38 10.40 -5.75
CA MET A 114 6.06 9.14 -5.09
C MET A 114 7.07 8.80 -3.99
#